data_AF-A0A4D4KQ95-F1
#
_entry.id   AF-A0A4D4KQ95-F1
#
_cell.length_a   1.000
_cell.length_b   1.000
_cell.length_c   1.000
_cell.angle_alpha   90.00
_cell.angle_beta   90.00
_cell.angle_gamma   90.00
#
_symmetry.space_group_name_H-M   'P 1'
#
loop_
_entity.id
_entity.type
_entity.pdbx_description
1 polymer ?
#
loop_
_entity_poly.entity_id
_entity_poly.type
_entity_poly.pdbx_seq_one_letter_code
_entity_poly.pdbx_strand_id
1 'polypeptide(L)'
;MRRDRVSRLADRRRLYTGETYDQARSQLKPGEPPIPAALADQRNFEAELFYTLLRSNRFTQYPFGIRRVSPGTDSITLEVESEKRAEEILNRILPASEPDGDVHGIPAVRIRRRTQRAVEVHQCGRQTSAWLTGLSGPAWKRVETACLDTLADNAWRPLWKGPAEWSDEETLYEQRWSTGEWARHFQSGAWCGSGLLRRLAVLYTVVLP
;
A
#
# COMPACT_ATOMS: atom_id res chain seq x y z
N MET A 1 5.88 -32.67 17.24
CA MET A 1 4.59 -31.96 17.39
C MET A 1 4.69 -30.43 17.41
N ARG A 2 5.32 -29.76 18.40
CA ARG A 2 5.35 -28.28 18.46
C ARG A 2 6.20 -27.64 17.34
N ARG A 3 7.34 -28.26 16.99
CA ARG A 3 8.17 -27.87 15.83
C ARG A 3 7.37 -27.99 14.52
N ASP A 4 6.68 -29.10 14.30
CA ASP A 4 5.89 -29.34 13.07
C ASP A 4 4.71 -28.37 12.91
N ARG A 5 4.12 -27.89 14.00
CA ARG A 5 3.05 -26.87 13.96
C ARG A 5 3.59 -25.49 13.56
N VAL A 6 4.73 -25.08 14.12
CA VAL A 6 5.36 -23.78 13.80
C VAL A 6 5.82 -23.75 12.35
N SER A 7 6.46 -24.82 11.87
CA SER A 7 6.88 -24.93 10.46
C SER A 7 5.68 -24.82 9.51
N ARG A 8 4.59 -25.57 9.77
CA ARG A 8 3.36 -25.49 8.95
C ARG A 8 2.74 -24.09 8.92
N LEU A 9 2.74 -23.37 10.05
CA LEU A 9 2.25 -22.00 10.10
C LEU A 9 3.15 -21.03 9.32
N ALA A 10 4.47 -21.24 9.36
CA ALA A 10 5.43 -20.45 8.60
C ALA A 10 5.26 -20.68 7.10
N ASP A 11 5.12 -21.93 6.66
CA ASP A 11 4.85 -22.28 5.27
C ASP A 11 3.54 -21.67 4.77
N ARG A 12 2.48 -21.73 5.57
CA ARG A 12 1.20 -21.11 5.23
C ARG A 12 1.31 -19.59 5.13
N ARG A 13 2.00 -18.93 6.07
CA ARG A 13 2.24 -17.49 6.01
C ARG A 13 3.02 -17.14 4.75
N ARG A 14 4.11 -17.86 4.46
CA ARG A 14 4.91 -17.70 3.24
C ARG A 14 4.04 -17.79 1.98
N LEU A 15 3.19 -18.81 1.87
CA LEU A 15 2.29 -18.97 0.71
C LEU A 15 1.42 -17.74 0.47
N TYR A 16 0.92 -17.13 1.55
CA TYR A 16 0.04 -15.97 1.47
C TYR A 16 0.78 -14.65 1.25
N THR A 17 2.01 -14.53 1.71
CA THR A 17 2.73 -13.26 1.80
C THR A 17 3.90 -13.11 0.83
N GLY A 18 4.44 -14.20 0.30
CA GLY A 18 5.69 -14.18 -0.47
C GLY A 18 6.95 -13.96 0.39
N GLU A 19 6.83 -14.01 1.72
CA GLU A 19 7.97 -13.94 2.64
C GLU A 19 8.91 -15.14 2.49
N THR A 20 10.19 -14.98 2.83
CA THR A 20 11.05 -16.16 3.00
C THR A 20 10.57 -17.00 4.19
N TYR A 21 10.96 -18.28 4.25
CA TYR A 21 10.60 -19.12 5.40
C TYR A 21 11.07 -18.52 6.73
N ASP A 22 12.30 -18.00 6.78
CA ASP A 22 12.86 -17.40 8.00
C ASP A 22 12.13 -16.13 8.41
N GLN A 23 11.77 -15.27 7.44
CA GLN A 23 10.94 -14.11 7.68
C GLN A 23 9.57 -14.52 8.23
N ALA A 24 8.87 -15.40 7.52
CA ALA A 24 7.54 -15.88 7.93
C ALA A 24 7.56 -16.50 9.33
N ARG A 25 8.57 -17.33 9.63
CA ARG A 25 8.76 -17.95 10.95
C ARG A 25 9.04 -16.92 12.04
N SER A 26 9.87 -15.91 11.76
CA SER A 26 10.23 -14.86 12.74
C SER A 26 9.04 -14.01 13.18
N GLN A 27 8.01 -13.92 12.34
CA GLN A 27 6.80 -13.13 12.60
C GLN A 27 5.70 -13.90 13.34
N LEU A 28 5.86 -15.21 13.56
CA LEU A 28 4.85 -16.01 14.25
C LEU A 28 4.89 -15.77 15.75
N LYS A 29 3.75 -15.41 16.33
CA LYS A 29 3.55 -15.31 17.78
C LYS A 29 2.67 -16.47 18.29
N PRO A 30 3.02 -17.11 19.42
CA PRO A 30 2.19 -18.16 20.00
C PRO A 30 0.77 -17.68 20.30
N GLY A 31 -0.25 -18.41 19.85
CA GLY A 31 -1.66 -18.09 20.11
C GLY A 31 -2.28 -17.05 19.16
N GLU A 32 -1.48 -16.38 18.34
CA GLU A 32 -1.95 -15.39 17.38
C GLU A 32 -2.14 -16.01 15.97
N PRO A 33 -3.02 -15.44 15.14
CA PRO A 33 -3.12 -15.84 13.74
C PRO A 33 -1.79 -15.54 13.01
N PRO A 34 -1.37 -16.37 12.04
CA PRO A 34 -0.09 -16.18 11.35
C PRO A 34 -0.06 -14.89 10.51
N ILE A 35 -1.21 -14.36 10.13
CA ILE A 35 -1.35 -13.03 9.53
C ILE A 35 -2.26 -12.24 10.47
N PRO A 36 -1.76 -11.20 11.16
CA PRO A 36 -2.58 -10.39 12.04
C PRO A 36 -3.68 -9.68 11.25
N ALA A 37 -4.78 -9.31 11.91
CA ALA A 37 -5.78 -8.42 11.34
C ALA A 37 -5.33 -6.96 11.47
N ALA A 38 -5.75 -6.11 10.53
CA ALA A 38 -5.53 -4.66 10.62
C ALA A 38 -6.44 -4.02 11.68
N LEU A 39 -5.93 -3.02 12.38
CA LEU A 39 -6.75 -2.05 13.12
C LEU A 39 -7.69 -1.30 12.16
N ALA A 40 -8.75 -0.69 12.68
CA ALA A 40 -9.81 -0.10 11.86
C ALA A 40 -9.31 0.90 10.81
N ASP A 41 -8.51 1.90 11.22
CA ASP A 41 -7.96 2.90 10.29
C ASP A 41 -7.01 2.28 9.27
N GLN A 42 -6.10 1.42 9.75
CA GLN A 42 -5.15 0.72 8.89
C GLN A 42 -5.85 -0.18 7.88
N ARG A 43 -6.97 -0.81 8.26
CA ARG A 43 -7.79 -1.66 7.39
C ARG A 43 -8.39 -0.86 6.25
N ASN A 44 -8.95 0.30 6.56
CA ASN A 44 -9.54 1.19 5.56
C ASN A 44 -8.46 1.71 4.61
N PHE A 45 -7.31 2.14 5.15
CA PHE A 45 -6.17 2.58 4.35
C PHE A 45 -5.62 1.48 3.45
N GLU A 46 -5.49 0.25 3.95
CA GLU A 46 -5.06 -0.90 3.15
C GLU A 46 -6.07 -1.27 2.06
N ALA A 47 -7.38 -1.14 2.34
CA ALA A 47 -8.41 -1.39 1.34
C ALA A 47 -8.34 -0.36 0.20
N GLU A 48 -8.16 0.93 0.51
CA GLU A 48 -7.95 1.98 -0.50
C GLU A 48 -6.67 1.74 -1.29
N LEU A 49 -5.57 1.43 -0.60
CA LEU A 49 -4.31 1.10 -1.24
C LEU A 49 -4.47 -0.08 -2.21
N PHE A 50 -5.16 -1.13 -1.79
CA PHE A 50 -5.44 -2.28 -2.65
C PHE A 50 -6.29 -1.90 -3.86
N TYR A 51 -7.38 -1.16 -3.65
CA TYR A 51 -8.24 -0.68 -4.73
C TYR A 51 -7.45 0.14 -5.77
N THR A 52 -6.56 1.02 -5.33
CA THR A 52 -5.68 1.80 -6.20
C THR A 52 -4.69 0.92 -6.99
N LEU A 53 -4.16 -0.13 -6.36
CA LEU A 53 -3.28 -1.10 -7.02
C LEU A 53 -4.00 -1.92 -8.10
N LEU A 54 -5.27 -2.27 -7.88
CA LEU A 54 -6.09 -3.03 -8.84
C LEU A 54 -6.29 -2.32 -10.17
N ARG A 55 -6.25 -0.98 -10.19
CA ARG A 55 -6.43 -0.19 -11.43
C ARG A 55 -5.25 -0.34 -12.41
N SER A 56 -4.27 -1.19 -12.12
CA SER A 56 -3.04 -1.35 -12.90
C SER A 56 -3.34 -2.04 -14.22
N ASN A 57 -2.89 -1.48 -15.34
CA ASN A 57 -3.06 -2.06 -16.67
C ASN A 57 -1.80 -2.79 -17.18
N ARG A 58 -0.81 -3.02 -16.32
CA ARG A 58 0.43 -3.69 -16.70
C ARG A 58 0.46 -5.15 -16.26
N PHE A 59 0.96 -5.98 -17.16
CA PHE A 59 1.40 -7.33 -16.82
C PHE A 59 2.72 -7.24 -16.05
N THR A 60 2.72 -7.83 -14.87
CA THR A 60 3.84 -7.83 -13.92
C THR A 60 4.13 -9.27 -13.53
N GLN A 61 5.39 -9.58 -13.21
CA GLN A 61 5.75 -10.94 -12.78
C GLN A 61 5.04 -11.30 -11.47
N TYR A 62 4.90 -10.31 -10.58
CA TYR A 62 4.21 -10.46 -9.31
C TYR A 62 2.85 -9.77 -9.34
N PRO A 63 1.84 -10.21 -8.58
CA PRO A 63 0.53 -9.58 -8.59
C PRO A 63 0.62 -8.08 -8.26
N PHE A 64 0.13 -7.25 -9.19
CA PHE A 64 0.19 -5.78 -9.09
C PHE A 64 1.60 -5.22 -8.85
N GLY A 65 2.62 -5.97 -9.26
CA GLY A 65 4.04 -5.65 -9.13
C GLY A 65 4.57 -5.60 -7.70
N ILE A 66 3.94 -6.34 -6.78
CA ILE A 66 4.37 -6.48 -5.38
C ILE A 66 4.93 -7.90 -5.17
N ARG A 67 6.23 -7.99 -4.93
CA ARG A 67 6.96 -9.24 -4.71
C ARG A 67 6.58 -9.94 -3.41
N ARG A 68 6.39 -9.15 -2.35
CA ARG A 68 6.17 -9.63 -0.99
C ARG A 68 5.35 -8.64 -0.18
N VAL A 69 4.58 -9.15 0.76
CA VAL A 69 3.82 -8.39 1.73
C VAL A 69 4.17 -8.84 3.15
N SER A 70 4.63 -7.93 4.00
CA SER A 70 4.84 -8.21 5.43
C SER A 70 3.81 -7.42 6.25
N PRO A 71 2.68 -8.06 6.66
CA PRO A 71 1.62 -7.40 7.39
C PRO A 71 1.91 -7.30 8.89
N GLY A 72 1.73 -6.09 9.44
CA GLY A 72 1.62 -5.80 10.88
C GLY A 72 0.18 -5.46 11.28
N THR A 73 -0.07 -5.10 12.54
CA THR A 73 -1.43 -4.77 13.01
C THR A 73 -1.81 -3.32 12.66
N ASP A 74 -0.84 -2.41 12.73
CA ASP A 74 -0.92 -0.96 12.50
C ASP A 74 -0.16 -0.50 11.24
N SER A 75 0.40 -1.45 10.51
CA SER A 75 1.30 -1.19 9.39
C SER A 75 1.28 -2.33 8.38
N ILE A 76 1.68 -2.03 7.14
CA ILE A 76 1.94 -3.02 6.11
C ILE A 76 3.22 -2.67 5.36
N THR A 77 4.04 -3.66 5.04
CA THR A 77 5.21 -3.47 4.18
C THR A 77 4.98 -4.17 2.85
N LEU A 78 5.16 -3.46 1.75
CA LEU A 78 5.04 -3.94 0.38
C LEU A 78 6.42 -3.87 -0.28
N GLU A 79 6.93 -5.00 -0.75
CA GLU A 79 8.17 -5.06 -1.52
C GLU A 79 7.83 -4.91 -3.00
N VAL A 80 8.17 -3.77 -3.59
CA VAL A 80 7.90 -3.48 -5.00
C VAL A 80 8.89 -4.21 -5.91
N GLU A 81 8.44 -4.61 -7.09
CA GLU A 81 9.26 -5.41 -7.99
C GLU A 81 10.34 -4.59 -8.73
N SER A 82 10.08 -3.31 -9.04
CA SER A 82 10.93 -2.47 -9.90
C SER A 82 10.72 -0.96 -9.70
N GLU A 83 11.64 -0.13 -10.21
CA GLU A 83 11.52 1.35 -10.21
C GLU A 83 10.27 1.81 -10.95
N LYS A 84 10.03 1.28 -12.17
CA LYS A 84 8.85 1.61 -12.97
C LYS A 84 7.55 1.32 -12.23
N ARG A 85 7.50 0.20 -11.51
CA ARG A 85 6.31 -0.12 -10.71
C ARG A 85 6.14 0.80 -9.52
N ALA A 86 7.23 1.13 -8.83
CA ALA A 86 7.20 2.08 -7.74
C ALA A 86 6.67 3.46 -8.18
N GLU A 87 7.11 3.94 -9.35
CA GLU A 87 6.64 5.18 -9.95
C GLU A 87 5.13 5.17 -10.21
N GLU A 88 4.62 4.10 -10.82
CA GLU A 88 3.18 3.94 -11.04
C GLU A 88 2.39 3.91 -9.74
N ILE A 89 2.90 3.21 -8.73
CA ILE A 89 2.25 3.15 -7.42
C ILE A 89 2.23 4.56 -6.81
N LEU A 90 3.36 5.27 -6.77
CA LEU A 90 3.43 6.61 -6.20
C LEU A 90 2.52 7.59 -6.93
N ASN A 91 2.53 7.61 -8.27
CA ASN A 91 1.66 8.47 -9.09
C ASN A 91 0.16 8.22 -8.85
N ARG A 92 -0.21 7.06 -8.31
CA ARG A 92 -1.61 6.70 -8.06
C ARG A 92 -2.04 6.82 -6.62
N ILE A 93 -1.13 6.73 -5.66
CA ILE A 93 -1.46 6.81 -4.24
C ILE A 93 -1.23 8.22 -3.69
N LEU A 94 -0.24 8.94 -4.21
CA LEU A 94 0.11 10.26 -3.71
C LEU A 94 -0.84 11.30 -4.28
N PRO A 95 -1.50 12.11 -3.43
CA PRO A 95 -2.52 13.04 -3.88
C PRO A 95 -1.95 14.22 -4.66
N ALA A 96 -2.62 14.58 -5.75
CA ALA A 96 -2.32 15.72 -6.59
C ALA A 96 -3.61 16.41 -7.03
N SER A 97 -3.57 17.73 -7.27
CA SER A 97 -4.71 18.48 -7.80
C SER A 97 -4.45 18.91 -9.24
N GLU A 98 -5.46 18.73 -10.08
CA GLU A 98 -5.54 19.34 -11.40
C GLU A 98 -5.75 20.86 -11.33
N PRO A 99 -5.49 21.63 -12.41
CA PRO A 99 -5.76 23.06 -12.47
C PRO A 99 -7.23 23.45 -12.24
N ASP A 100 -8.17 22.57 -12.58
CA ASP A 100 -9.62 22.78 -12.39
C ASP A 100 -10.11 22.43 -10.98
N GLY A 101 -9.22 21.91 -10.12
CA GLY A 101 -9.48 21.59 -8.72
C GLY A 101 -9.84 20.13 -8.45
N ASP A 102 -9.88 19.26 -9.46
CA ASP A 102 -10.07 17.83 -9.22
C ASP A 102 -8.86 17.21 -8.52
N VAL A 103 -9.12 16.32 -7.56
CA VAL A 103 -8.08 15.65 -6.76
C VAL A 103 -7.95 14.21 -7.21
N HIS A 104 -6.72 13.81 -7.50
CA HIS A 104 -6.31 12.43 -7.78
C HIS A 104 -5.52 11.86 -6.62
N GLY A 105 -5.35 10.54 -6.62
CA GLY A 105 -4.64 9.82 -5.57
C GLY A 105 -5.52 9.46 -4.39
N ILE A 106 -4.90 9.06 -3.28
CA ILE A 106 -5.61 8.82 -2.02
C ILE A 106 -5.52 10.13 -1.20
N PRO A 107 -6.66 10.80 -0.93
CA PRO A 107 -6.64 12.05 -0.17
C PRO A 107 -5.94 11.90 1.18
N ALA A 108 -5.19 12.95 1.55
CA ALA A 108 -4.42 13.06 2.77
C ALA A 108 -3.29 12.02 2.92
N VAL A 109 -2.93 11.29 1.87
CA VAL A 109 -1.70 10.49 1.90
C VAL A 109 -0.48 11.41 1.80
N ARG A 110 0.50 11.16 2.67
CA ARG A 110 1.80 11.85 2.69
C ARG A 110 2.91 10.84 2.81
N ILE A 111 4.09 11.22 2.31
CA ILE A 111 5.33 10.50 2.63
C ILE A 111 5.79 10.95 4.02
N ARG A 112 5.71 10.04 5.00
CA ARG A 112 6.13 10.30 6.39
C ARG A 112 7.64 10.25 6.55
N ARG A 113 8.26 9.21 6.00
CA ARG A 113 9.68 8.89 6.19
C ARG A 113 10.29 8.34 4.93
N ARG A 114 11.58 8.60 4.77
CA ARG A 114 12.43 8.03 3.73
C ARG A 114 13.62 7.38 4.42
N THR A 115 13.97 6.18 3.98
CA THR A 115 15.17 5.47 4.43
C THR A 115 16.02 5.12 3.22
N GLN A 116 17.17 4.52 3.46
CA GLN A 116 18.04 4.04 2.38
C GLN A 116 17.42 2.92 1.52
N ARG A 117 16.28 2.33 1.92
CA ARG A 117 15.67 1.19 1.23
C ARG A 117 14.15 1.25 1.09
N ALA A 118 13.54 2.31 1.60
CA ALA A 118 12.10 2.36 1.73
C ALA A 118 11.55 3.78 1.83
N VAL A 119 10.31 3.94 1.40
CA VAL A 119 9.48 5.12 1.60
C VAL A 119 8.26 4.71 2.42
N GLU A 120 7.97 5.44 3.48
CA GLU A 120 6.78 5.25 4.30
C GLU A 120 5.71 6.26 3.90
N VAL A 121 4.52 5.76 3.60
CA VAL A 121 3.33 6.59 3.39
C VAL A 121 2.32 6.36 4.52
N HIS A 122 1.55 7.40 4.83
CA HIS A 122 0.46 7.34 5.78
C HIS A 122 -0.65 8.32 5.39
N GLN A 123 -1.84 8.11 5.94
CA GLN A 123 -2.93 9.07 5.87
C GLN A 123 -2.88 10.05 7.05
N CYS A 124 -3.02 11.35 6.81
CA CYS A 124 -2.98 12.38 7.84
C CYS A 124 -4.13 12.22 8.85
N GLY A 125 -3.84 12.49 10.12
CA GLY A 125 -4.82 12.39 11.21
C GLY A 125 -5.21 10.96 11.60
N ARG A 126 -4.66 9.92 10.95
CA ARG A 126 -4.98 8.51 11.23
C ARG A 126 -3.73 7.70 11.59
N GLN A 127 -3.91 6.68 12.41
CA GLN A 127 -2.85 5.74 12.76
C GLN A 127 -2.69 4.68 11.67
N THR A 128 -2.06 5.09 10.57
CA THR A 128 -1.84 4.26 9.39
C THR A 128 -0.38 4.26 8.97
N SER A 129 0.04 3.21 8.27
CA SER A 129 1.39 3.10 7.75
C SER A 129 1.46 2.06 6.62
N ALA A 130 2.02 2.45 5.49
CA ALA A 130 2.49 1.52 4.47
C ALA A 130 3.93 1.83 4.08
N TRP A 131 4.80 0.82 4.18
CA TRP A 131 6.18 0.89 3.74
C TRP A 131 6.31 0.33 2.34
N LEU A 132 6.75 1.13 1.39
CA LEU A 132 7.16 0.67 0.07
C LEU A 132 8.67 0.41 0.10
N THR A 133 9.06 -0.83 -0.20
CA THR A 133 10.44 -1.34 -0.06
C THR A 133 10.89 -2.03 -1.34
N GLY A 134 12.15 -2.48 -1.41
CA GLY A 134 12.66 -3.28 -2.54
C GLY A 134 13.57 -2.51 -3.51
N LEU A 135 13.66 -1.19 -3.35
CA LEU A 135 14.57 -0.32 -4.10
C LEU A 135 15.63 0.29 -3.20
N SER A 136 16.74 0.74 -3.80
CA SER A 136 17.76 1.53 -3.10
C SER A 136 17.29 2.97 -2.90
N GLY A 137 17.91 3.70 -1.96
CA GLY A 137 17.62 5.11 -1.71
C GLY A 137 17.76 6.00 -2.96
N PRO A 138 18.84 5.88 -3.75
CA PRO A 138 18.95 6.61 -5.02
C PRO A 138 17.83 6.27 -6.02
N ALA A 139 17.41 5.00 -6.07
CA ALA A 139 16.29 4.59 -6.93
C ALA A 139 14.96 5.20 -6.46
N TRP A 140 14.67 5.20 -5.15
CA TRP A 140 13.50 5.90 -4.60
C TRP A 140 13.52 7.39 -4.91
N LYS A 141 14.67 8.04 -4.83
CA LYS A 141 14.81 9.45 -5.19
C LYS A 141 14.48 9.70 -6.67
N ARG A 142 14.98 8.86 -7.58
CA ARG A 142 14.64 8.95 -9.01
C ARG A 142 13.15 8.76 -9.25
N VAL A 143 12.54 7.77 -8.61
CA VAL A 143 11.10 7.51 -8.70
C VAL A 143 10.30 8.71 -8.21
N GLU A 144 10.62 9.29 -7.05
CA GLU A 144 9.95 10.51 -6.57
C GLU A 144 10.14 11.70 -7.53
N THR A 145 11.33 11.85 -8.13
CA THR A 145 11.57 12.90 -9.14
C THR A 145 10.73 12.67 -10.39
N ALA A 146 10.68 11.45 -10.93
CA ALA A 146 9.87 11.12 -12.10
C ALA A 146 8.37 11.36 -11.86
N CYS A 147 7.87 11.10 -10.65
CA CYS A 147 6.51 11.46 -10.27
C CYS A 147 6.29 12.97 -10.32
N LEU A 148 7.22 13.78 -9.81
CA LEU A 148 7.12 15.24 -9.86
C LEU A 148 7.19 15.77 -11.28
N ASP A 149 8.05 15.20 -12.13
CA ASP A 149 8.17 15.57 -13.54
C ASP A 149 6.84 15.27 -14.27
N THR A 150 6.24 14.10 -14.03
CA THR A 150 4.93 13.75 -14.58
C THR A 150 3.85 14.74 -14.17
N LEU A 151 3.82 15.18 -12.90
CA LEU A 151 2.86 16.17 -12.44
C LEU A 151 3.11 17.54 -13.08
N ALA A 152 4.38 17.95 -13.19
CA ALA A 152 4.75 19.21 -13.84
C ALA A 152 4.34 19.24 -15.31
N ASP A 153 4.55 18.15 -16.06
CA ASP A 153 4.16 18.03 -17.47
C ASP A 153 2.65 18.18 -17.69
N ASN A 154 1.84 17.79 -16.69
CA ASN A 154 0.38 17.94 -16.72
C ASN A 154 -0.13 19.22 -16.05
N ALA A 155 0.76 20.09 -15.57
CA ALA A 155 0.44 21.26 -14.75
C ALA A 155 -0.34 20.93 -13.46
N TRP A 156 -0.17 19.72 -12.92
CA TRP A 156 -0.79 19.28 -11.68
C TRP A 156 0.06 19.68 -10.48
N ARG A 157 -0.60 20.00 -9.36
CA ARG A 157 0.07 20.39 -8.13
C ARG A 157 0.19 19.18 -7.17
N PRO A 158 1.39 18.83 -6.69
CA PRO A 158 1.57 17.74 -5.74
C PRO A 158 1.07 18.12 -4.33
N LEU A 159 -0.13 17.68 -3.96
CA LEU A 159 -0.69 17.93 -2.61
C LEU A 159 0.09 17.20 -1.52
N TRP A 160 0.67 16.05 -1.87
CA TRP A 160 1.48 15.25 -0.94
C TRP A 160 2.79 15.91 -0.47
N LYS A 161 3.24 16.96 -1.17
CA LYS A 161 4.38 17.82 -0.76
C LYS A 161 3.95 19.00 0.12
N GLY A 162 2.65 19.20 0.30
CA GLY A 162 2.06 20.25 1.13
C GLY A 162 2.17 19.97 2.63
N PRO A 163 1.36 20.66 3.46
CA PRO A 163 1.40 20.47 4.91
C PRO A 163 1.09 19.02 5.32
N ALA A 164 1.45 18.70 6.56
CA ALA A 164 1.13 17.42 7.19
C ALA A 164 -0.37 17.24 7.46
N GLU A 165 -1.18 18.26 7.19
CA GLU A 165 -2.62 18.26 7.33
C GLU A 165 -3.28 18.17 5.94
N TRP A 166 -4.60 18.02 5.94
CA TRP A 166 -5.41 18.03 4.74
C TRP A 166 -5.32 19.40 4.06
N SER A 167 -5.26 19.43 2.73
CA SER A 167 -5.45 20.67 1.98
C SER A 167 -6.94 21.00 1.85
N ASP A 168 -7.26 22.25 1.50
CA ASP A 168 -8.64 22.67 1.25
C ASP A 168 -9.25 21.87 0.08
N GLU A 169 -8.46 21.59 -0.95
CA GLU A 169 -8.87 20.80 -2.11
C GLU A 169 -9.17 19.35 -1.73
N GLU A 170 -8.32 18.72 -0.92
CA GLU A 170 -8.57 17.36 -0.41
C GLU A 170 -9.84 17.33 0.46
N THR A 171 -10.04 18.36 1.28
CA THR A 171 -11.20 18.48 2.16
C THR A 171 -12.50 18.63 1.36
N LEU A 172 -12.50 19.49 0.34
CA LEU A 172 -13.64 19.68 -0.56
C LEU A 172 -13.94 18.41 -1.35
N TYR A 173 -12.91 17.73 -1.85
CA TYR A 173 -13.06 16.45 -2.55
C TYR A 173 -13.71 15.39 -1.67
N GLU A 174 -13.21 15.21 -0.44
CA GLU A 174 -13.73 14.22 0.51
C GLU A 174 -15.19 14.51 0.88
N GLN A 175 -15.54 15.78 1.13
CA GLN A 175 -16.92 16.16 1.43
C GLN A 175 -17.88 15.84 0.27
N ARG A 176 -17.42 16.05 -0.96
CA ARG A 176 -18.22 15.82 -2.18
C ARG A 176 -18.38 14.35 -2.53
N TRP A 177 -17.33 13.54 -2.37
CA TRP A 177 -17.28 12.18 -2.93
C TRP A 177 -17.27 11.06 -1.90
N SER A 178 -16.88 11.32 -0.65
CA SER A 178 -16.67 10.29 0.39
C SER A 178 -17.75 10.26 1.47
N THR A 179 -18.86 10.99 1.29
CA THR A 179 -19.98 11.07 2.26
C THR A 179 -21.19 10.21 1.88
N GLY A 180 -21.19 9.59 0.70
CA GLY A 180 -22.31 8.83 0.15
C GLY A 180 -22.42 7.37 0.58
N GLU A 181 -23.41 6.66 0.02
CA GLU A 181 -23.60 5.21 0.21
C GLU A 181 -22.38 4.39 -0.22
N TRP A 182 -21.72 4.80 -1.32
CA TRP A 182 -20.52 4.12 -1.81
C TRP A 182 -19.42 4.07 -0.74
N ALA A 183 -19.12 5.19 -0.08
CA ALA A 183 -18.10 5.25 0.96
C ALA A 183 -18.45 4.37 2.17
N ARG A 184 -19.73 4.34 2.56
CA ARG A 184 -20.22 3.44 3.63
C ARG A 184 -20.07 1.97 3.24
N HIS A 185 -20.41 1.61 2.00
CA HIS A 185 -20.22 0.25 1.50
C HIS A 185 -18.75 -0.13 1.44
N PHE A 186 -17.90 0.75 0.94
CA PHE A 186 -16.46 0.55 0.87
C PHE A 186 -15.88 0.29 2.27
N GLN A 187 -16.18 1.14 3.26
CA GLN A 187 -15.73 0.97 4.63
C GLN A 187 -16.24 -0.33 5.27
N SER A 188 -17.52 -0.68 5.05
CA SER A 188 -18.08 -1.94 5.54
C SER A 188 -17.41 -3.19 4.92
N GLY A 189 -16.92 -3.06 3.69
CA GLY A 189 -16.21 -4.10 2.94
C GLY A 189 -14.68 -4.06 3.08
N ALA A 190 -14.11 -3.06 3.78
CA ALA A 190 -12.67 -2.83 3.82
C ALA A 190 -11.87 -4.02 4.38
N TRP A 191 -12.49 -4.85 5.23
CA TRP A 191 -11.89 -6.09 5.71
C TRP A 191 -11.50 -7.05 4.59
N CYS A 192 -12.25 -7.07 3.49
CA CYS A 192 -11.98 -7.92 2.34
C CYS A 192 -10.78 -7.39 1.55
N GLY A 193 -10.77 -6.09 1.22
CA GLY A 193 -9.67 -5.44 0.51
C GLY A 193 -8.34 -5.53 1.27
N SER A 194 -8.33 -5.16 2.56
CA SER A 194 -7.17 -5.33 3.44
C SER A 194 -6.77 -6.82 3.57
N GLY A 195 -7.74 -7.72 3.75
CA GLY A 195 -7.49 -9.15 3.86
C GLY A 195 -6.81 -9.76 2.63
N LEU A 196 -7.21 -9.32 1.43
CA LEU A 196 -6.63 -9.70 0.14
C LEU A 196 -5.24 -9.10 -0.06
N LEU A 197 -5.04 -7.81 0.24
CA LEU A 197 -3.72 -7.18 0.16
C LEU A 197 -2.70 -7.89 1.06
N ARG A 198 -3.10 -8.26 2.29
CA ARG A 198 -2.23 -9.01 3.22
C ARG A 198 -1.92 -10.44 2.75
N ARG A 199 -2.64 -10.95 1.75
CA ARG A 199 -2.52 -12.29 1.18
C ARG A 199 -2.22 -12.27 -0.31
N LEU A 200 -1.62 -11.19 -0.78
CA LEU A 200 -1.47 -10.91 -2.20
C LEU A 200 -0.76 -12.02 -2.98
N ALA A 201 0.16 -12.75 -2.34
CA ALA A 201 0.91 -13.82 -2.98
C ALA A 201 0.05 -15.05 -3.33
N VAL A 202 -1.18 -15.16 -2.82
CA VAL A 202 -2.14 -16.18 -3.30
C VAL A 202 -2.46 -15.99 -4.79
N LEU A 203 -2.39 -14.76 -5.29
CA LEU A 203 -2.62 -14.49 -6.71
C LEU A 203 -1.43 -14.87 -7.61
N TYR A 204 -0.28 -15.20 -7.01
CA TYR A 204 0.91 -15.64 -7.73
C TYR A 204 0.84 -17.13 -8.12
N THR A 205 0.02 -17.94 -7.44
CA THR A 205 -0.02 -19.41 -7.62
C THR A 205 -0.68 -19.89 -8.92
N VAL A 206 -0.92 -19.03 -9.90
CA VAL A 206 -1.45 -19.42 -11.22
C VAL A 206 -0.35 -19.84 -12.22
N VAL A 207 0.93 -19.68 -11.86
CA VAL A 207 2.05 -20.22 -12.66
C VAL A 207 2.77 -21.30 -11.86
N LEU A 208 2.15 -22.47 -11.76
CA LEU A 208 2.90 -23.71 -11.60
C LEU A 208 3.07 -24.30 -13.01
N PRO A 209 4.30 -24.57 -13.49
CA PRO A 209 4.50 -25.41 -14.67
C PRO A 209 4.01 -26.84 -14.44
#